data_AF-A0A924KMU8-F1
#
_entry.id   AF-A0A924KMU8-F1
#
_cell.length_a   1.000
_cell.length_b   1.000
_cell.length_c   1.000
_cell.angle_alpha   90.00
_cell.angle_beta   90.00
_cell.angle_gamma   90.00
#
_symmetry.space_group_name_H-M   'P 1'
#
loop_
_entity.id
_entity.type
_entity.pdbx_description
1 polymer ?
#
loop_
_entity_poly.entity_id
_entity_poly.type
_entity_poly.pdbx_seq_one_letter_code
_entity_poly.pdbx_strand_id
1 'polypeptide(L)'
;MSLRQTPYAQIALVCLRGLNLQDSRWLYFALISMAVITVAGGGIALEWGLSALVKTVIGGVVLSLQMAWVGFSAVLLRLNHSMPSRLVPGYVSALRRTALAIWLSICLLTGLAGMLDGTSLGAFAFEVCAAGAFMLLIGTPLRWPLRWCLTLVGIFWLARHGDVIVGSELFHKLITSRQWSLIFALLVLFAMAWAVTRMIAARGSSFASVFSRYLGLQPSDHVVNRDSLLKVRHFSPWLKVYFQLAHWAVLPWQHHAKRLLTSPQPGSVNALARAELGFGPSVHWVTQVSFSVGLAVLLVLVWWLYPGFNGEGGAVASPLATFYIGLVSMACPATSVMSIGYVMLLQQGEQKLMLLLPGMPMGPALNRLLAARHLRQACAAWVLAFAWVLLLPYPESVALIVAALVWGTLPFVPLVLQDWAGLRSPQGERALLTLLVGLSVPALALVALQWLQLPVWLLALVSVGSTLWLLRLRWQRLPRLAQAFPAGRFA
;
A
#
# COMPACT_ATOMS: atom_id res chain seq x y z
N MET A 1 12.64 -9.30 39.86
CA MET A 1 11.55 -9.08 38.87
C MET A 1 11.49 -10.30 37.95
N SER A 2 10.30 -10.86 37.74
CA SER A 2 10.12 -11.94 36.74
C SER A 2 10.47 -11.41 35.35
N LEU A 3 11.17 -12.19 34.52
CA LEU A 3 11.49 -11.84 33.11
C LEU A 3 10.24 -11.39 32.33
N ARG A 4 9.06 -11.91 32.70
CA ARG A 4 7.75 -11.55 32.13
C ARG A 4 7.29 -10.12 32.42
N GLN A 5 7.87 -9.46 33.43
CA GLN A 5 7.53 -8.09 33.84
C GLN A 5 8.47 -7.05 33.21
N THR A 6 9.48 -7.45 32.44
CA THR A 6 10.34 -6.50 31.74
C THR A 6 9.57 -5.82 30.59
N PRO A 7 9.87 -4.54 30.28
CA PRO A 7 9.22 -3.86 29.16
C PRO A 7 9.47 -4.57 27.83
N TYR A 8 10.62 -5.23 27.68
CA TYR A 8 10.95 -6.03 26.49
C TYR A 8 10.03 -7.24 26.33
N ALA A 9 9.76 -7.98 27.41
CA ALA A 9 8.84 -9.12 27.36
C ALA A 9 7.41 -8.70 27.03
N GLN A 10 6.95 -7.55 27.55
CA GLN A 10 5.63 -7.00 27.22
C GLN A 10 5.54 -6.55 25.76
N ILE A 11 6.57 -5.85 25.25
CA ILE A 11 6.64 -5.44 23.84
C ILE A 11 6.63 -6.68 22.94
N ALA A 12 7.43 -7.72 23.26
CA ALA A 12 7.47 -8.96 22.50
C ALA A 12 6.12 -9.69 22.53
N LEU A 13 5.45 -9.77 23.68
CA LEU A 13 4.12 -10.37 23.79
C LEU A 13 3.07 -9.62 22.96
N VAL A 14 3.10 -8.28 22.94
CA VAL A 14 2.20 -7.49 22.09
C VAL A 14 2.52 -7.68 20.61
N CYS A 15 3.80 -7.72 20.24
CA CYS A 15 4.19 -8.01 18.86
C CYS A 15 3.72 -9.41 18.43
N LEU A 16 3.90 -10.43 19.28
CA LEU A 16 3.44 -11.80 19.03
C LEU A 16 1.91 -11.92 18.99
N ARG A 17 1.19 -11.17 19.83
CA ARG A 17 -0.28 -11.09 19.78
C ARG A 17 -0.78 -10.32 18.56
N GLY A 18 -0.06 -9.29 18.12
CA GLY A 18 -0.34 -8.60 16.86
C GLY A 18 -0.14 -9.52 15.65
N LEU A 19 0.78 -10.48 15.77
CA LEU A 19 1.00 -11.56 14.81
C LEU A 19 0.04 -12.76 14.99
N ASN A 20 -0.96 -12.69 15.88
CA ASN A 20 -1.80 -13.84 16.16
C ASN A 20 -2.47 -14.37 14.88
N LEU A 21 -2.09 -15.59 14.52
CA LEU A 21 -2.41 -16.22 13.24
C LEU A 21 -3.92 -16.38 13.02
N GLN A 22 -4.69 -16.56 14.09
CA GLN A 22 -6.16 -16.71 14.00
C GLN A 22 -6.87 -15.47 13.44
N ASP A 23 -6.36 -14.27 13.73
CA ASP A 23 -6.87 -13.00 13.19
C ASP A 23 -6.30 -12.66 11.80
N SER A 24 -5.34 -13.47 11.35
CA SER A 24 -4.49 -13.25 10.18
C SER A 24 -4.80 -14.24 9.05
N ARG A 25 -6.08 -14.56 8.81
CA ARG A 25 -6.53 -15.37 7.64
C ARG A 25 -5.93 -14.90 6.31
N TRP A 26 -5.58 -13.62 6.23
CA TRP A 26 -4.91 -12.99 5.09
C TRP A 26 -3.39 -13.16 5.07
N LEU A 27 -2.73 -13.34 6.22
CA LEU A 27 -1.32 -13.74 6.29
C LEU A 27 -1.18 -15.17 5.75
N TYR A 28 -2.13 -16.05 6.05
CA TYR A 28 -2.20 -17.35 5.38
C TYR A 28 -2.38 -17.20 3.88
N PHE A 29 -3.29 -16.32 3.41
CA PHE A 29 -3.44 -16.07 1.98
C PHE A 29 -2.16 -15.50 1.34
N ALA A 30 -1.46 -14.57 1.99
CA ALA A 30 -0.22 -13.98 1.50
C ALA A 30 0.94 -14.99 1.51
N LEU A 31 1.06 -15.79 2.57
CA LEU A 31 2.05 -16.87 2.67
C LEU A 31 1.75 -18.00 1.69
N ILE A 32 0.47 -18.35 1.47
CA ILE A 32 0.04 -19.33 0.47
C ILE A 32 0.26 -18.78 -0.93
N SER A 33 -0.03 -17.50 -1.19
CA SER A 33 0.23 -16.88 -2.49
C SER A 33 1.73 -16.83 -2.76
N MET A 34 2.53 -16.42 -1.77
CA MET A 34 3.98 -16.50 -1.82
C MET A 34 4.45 -17.93 -2.06
N ALA A 35 3.99 -18.92 -1.29
CA ALA A 35 4.36 -20.31 -1.45
C ALA A 35 3.94 -20.89 -2.81
N VAL A 36 2.72 -20.60 -3.28
CA VAL A 36 2.24 -21.00 -4.61
C VAL A 36 3.07 -20.34 -5.70
N ILE A 37 3.52 -19.09 -5.52
CA ILE A 37 4.40 -18.40 -6.47
C ILE A 37 5.83 -18.97 -6.40
N THR A 38 6.36 -19.28 -5.23
CA THR A 38 7.67 -19.93 -5.07
C THR A 38 7.65 -21.36 -5.61
N VAL A 39 6.54 -22.07 -5.49
CA VAL A 39 6.35 -23.45 -6.00
C VAL A 39 6.04 -23.44 -7.50
N ALA A 40 5.22 -22.52 -8.01
CA ALA A 40 4.95 -22.38 -9.45
C ALA A 40 6.18 -21.83 -10.18
N GLY A 41 6.84 -20.81 -9.62
CA GLY A 41 8.15 -20.34 -10.06
C GLY A 41 9.22 -21.40 -9.91
N GLY A 42 9.14 -22.25 -8.89
CA GLY A 42 10.04 -23.37 -8.67
C GLY A 42 9.84 -24.55 -9.63
N GLY A 43 8.60 -24.82 -10.01
CA GLY A 43 8.24 -25.81 -11.02
C GLY A 43 8.74 -25.43 -12.42
N ILE A 44 8.78 -24.14 -12.71
CA ILE A 44 9.38 -23.61 -13.95
C ILE A 44 10.92 -23.50 -13.80
N ALA A 45 11.43 -23.17 -12.60
CA ALA A 45 12.87 -23.14 -12.32
C ALA A 45 13.54 -24.53 -12.40
N LEU A 46 12.78 -25.63 -12.34
CA LEU A 46 13.31 -26.97 -12.65
C LEU A 46 13.83 -27.06 -14.10
N GLU A 47 13.29 -26.28 -15.04
CA GLU A 47 13.83 -26.19 -16.41
C GLU A 47 15.13 -25.37 -16.45
N TRP A 48 15.34 -24.46 -15.49
CA TRP A 48 16.44 -23.46 -15.50
C TRP A 48 17.55 -23.77 -14.52
N GLY A 49 17.46 -24.92 -13.86
CA GLY A 49 18.44 -25.42 -12.91
C GLY A 49 18.24 -24.90 -11.50
N LEU A 50 18.88 -25.61 -10.56
CA LEU A 50 18.78 -25.40 -9.11
C LEU A 50 19.11 -23.96 -8.68
N SER A 51 19.98 -23.25 -9.40
CA SER A 51 20.39 -21.88 -9.08
C SER A 51 19.25 -20.87 -9.14
N ALA A 52 18.39 -20.95 -10.16
CA ALA A 52 17.25 -20.02 -10.31
C ALA A 52 16.20 -20.23 -9.21
N LEU A 53 15.97 -21.49 -8.83
CA LEU A 53 15.10 -21.84 -7.71
C LEU A 53 15.62 -21.24 -6.41
N VAL A 54 16.90 -21.43 -6.11
CA VAL A 54 17.55 -20.92 -4.89
C VAL A 54 17.46 -19.39 -4.82
N LYS A 55 17.75 -18.69 -5.92
CA LYS A 55 17.61 -17.22 -6.03
C LYS A 55 16.20 -16.73 -5.75
N THR A 56 15.20 -17.41 -6.31
CA THR A 56 13.79 -17.06 -6.13
C THR A 56 13.36 -17.25 -4.67
N VAL A 57 13.78 -18.35 -4.03
CA VAL A 57 13.54 -18.60 -2.61
C VAL A 57 14.20 -17.53 -1.73
N ILE A 58 15.48 -17.21 -2.00
CA ILE A 58 16.22 -16.16 -1.29
C ILE A 58 15.48 -14.82 -1.41
N GLY A 59 15.10 -14.41 -2.63
CA GLY A 59 14.35 -13.17 -2.87
C GLY A 59 13.01 -13.13 -2.12
N GLY A 60 12.28 -14.24 -2.10
CA GLY A 60 11.03 -14.37 -1.35
C GLY A 60 11.21 -14.26 0.16
N VAL A 61 12.29 -14.84 0.71
CA VAL A 61 12.66 -14.71 2.13
C VAL A 61 13.02 -13.26 2.47
N VAL A 62 13.86 -12.62 1.66
CA VAL A 62 14.26 -11.21 1.84
C VAL A 62 13.03 -10.30 1.84
N LEU A 63 12.15 -10.46 0.86
CA LEU A 63 10.90 -9.70 0.78
C LEU A 63 10.05 -9.92 2.04
N SER A 64 9.86 -11.18 2.46
CA SER A 64 9.08 -11.52 3.65
C SER A 64 9.64 -10.89 4.93
N LEU A 65 10.97 -10.86 5.08
CA LEU A 65 11.64 -10.20 6.20
C LEU A 65 11.41 -8.69 6.20
N GLN A 66 11.51 -8.04 5.03
CA GLN A 66 11.22 -6.61 4.90
C GLN A 66 9.74 -6.30 5.23
N MET A 67 8.81 -7.18 4.83
CA MET A 67 7.39 -7.05 5.20
C MET A 67 7.16 -7.24 6.70
N ALA A 68 7.89 -8.16 7.33
CA ALA A 68 7.84 -8.36 8.77
C ALA A 68 8.28 -7.09 9.52
N TRP A 69 9.36 -6.43 9.08
CA TRP A 69 9.78 -5.13 9.63
C TRP A 69 8.65 -4.12 9.62
N VAL A 70 7.96 -4.01 8.49
CA VAL A 70 6.88 -3.05 8.32
C VAL A 70 5.75 -3.32 9.33
N GLY A 71 5.37 -4.58 9.52
CA GLY A 71 4.44 -5.00 10.58
C GLY A 71 4.92 -4.63 11.99
N PHE A 72 6.15 -5.01 12.36
CA PHE A 72 6.73 -4.67 13.66
C PHE A 72 6.81 -3.16 13.89
N SER A 73 7.19 -2.38 12.87
CA SER A 73 7.29 -0.93 12.95
C SER A 73 5.92 -0.31 13.24
N ALA A 74 4.85 -0.81 12.63
CA ALA A 74 3.48 -0.36 12.86
C ALA A 74 3.00 -0.70 14.29
N VAL A 75 3.32 -1.89 14.81
CA VAL A 75 3.06 -2.25 16.23
C VAL A 75 3.80 -1.30 17.17
N LEU A 76 5.10 -1.10 16.95
CA LEU A 76 5.94 -0.25 17.80
C LEU A 76 5.50 1.21 17.79
N LEU A 77 5.04 1.71 16.64
CA LEU A 77 4.45 3.04 16.51
C LEU A 77 3.12 3.16 17.26
N ARG A 78 2.31 2.11 17.32
CA ARG A 78 1.08 2.07 18.14
C ARG A 78 1.37 2.04 19.63
N LEU A 79 2.37 1.27 20.04
CA LEU A 79 2.86 1.22 21.43
C LEU A 79 3.46 2.56 21.89
N ASN A 80 3.94 3.38 20.96
CA ASN A 80 4.49 4.69 21.22
C ASN A 80 3.40 5.72 21.62
N HIS A 81 2.84 5.55 22.82
CA HIS A 81 1.73 6.32 23.38
C HIS A 81 2.20 7.29 24.49
N SER A 82 1.50 8.43 24.63
CA SER A 82 1.85 9.50 25.57
C SER A 82 1.81 9.04 27.04
N MET A 83 0.74 8.38 27.47
CA MET A 83 0.58 7.85 28.84
C MET A 83 1.72 6.90 29.28
N PRO A 84 1.97 5.74 28.63
CA PRO A 84 3.07 4.85 29.02
C PRO A 84 4.44 5.52 28.96
N SER A 85 4.67 6.40 27.98
CA SER A 85 5.95 7.11 27.84
C SER A 85 6.29 8.04 29.00
N ARG A 86 5.28 8.52 29.73
CA ARG A 86 5.43 9.38 30.92
C ARG A 86 5.46 8.58 32.22
N LEU A 87 4.70 7.49 32.28
CA LEU A 87 4.50 6.71 33.50
C LEU A 87 5.57 5.64 33.73
N VAL A 88 6.16 5.09 32.65
CA VAL A 88 7.13 4.00 32.74
C VAL A 88 8.53 4.51 32.36
N PRO A 89 9.46 4.66 33.33
CA PRO A 89 10.81 5.11 33.04
C PRO A 89 11.52 4.14 32.10
N GLY A 90 12.21 4.68 31.09
CA GLY A 90 12.93 3.87 30.10
C GLY A 90 12.06 3.20 29.03
N TYR A 91 10.73 3.31 29.07
CA TYR A 91 9.83 2.68 28.09
C TYR A 91 10.14 3.07 26.64
N VAL A 92 10.34 4.36 26.37
CA VAL A 92 10.70 4.86 25.04
C VAL A 92 12.08 4.37 24.60
N SER A 93 13.03 4.28 25.54
CA SER A 93 14.37 3.74 25.26
C SER A 93 14.29 2.27 24.88
N ALA A 94 13.48 1.49 25.60
CA ALA A 94 13.21 0.09 25.29
C ALA A 94 12.56 -0.05 23.90
N LEU A 95 11.53 0.74 23.57
CA LEU A 95 10.90 0.74 22.24
C LEU A 95 11.91 1.04 21.12
N ARG A 96 12.79 2.03 21.32
CA ARG A 96 13.83 2.40 20.34
C ARG A 96 14.86 1.31 20.14
N ARG A 97 15.34 0.70 21.23
CA ARG A 97 16.29 -0.42 21.18
C ARG A 97 15.67 -1.62 20.49
N THR A 98 14.41 -1.93 20.78
CA THR A 98 13.67 -3.01 20.10
C THR A 98 13.50 -2.70 18.61
N ALA A 99 13.09 -1.49 18.23
CA ALA A 99 12.97 -1.09 16.83
C ALA A 99 14.31 -1.24 16.08
N LEU A 100 15.40 -0.74 16.67
CA LEU A 100 16.73 -0.81 16.08
C LEU A 100 17.25 -2.25 15.99
N ALA A 101 17.03 -3.07 17.02
CA ALA A 101 17.43 -4.48 17.03
C ALA A 101 16.69 -5.28 15.95
N ILE A 102 15.38 -5.10 15.81
CA ILE A 102 14.59 -5.78 14.77
C ILE A 102 15.06 -5.34 13.38
N TRP A 103 15.17 -4.03 13.14
CA TRP A 103 15.64 -3.49 11.85
C TRP A 103 17.02 -4.02 11.48
N LEU A 104 17.98 -3.94 12.40
CA LEU A 104 19.35 -4.38 12.16
C LEU A 104 19.43 -5.90 11.95
N SER A 105 18.66 -6.68 12.72
CA SER A 105 18.58 -8.13 12.51
C SER A 105 18.07 -8.48 11.11
N ILE A 106 17.05 -7.77 10.63
CA ILE A 106 16.49 -7.98 9.29
C ILE A 106 17.49 -7.53 8.20
N CYS A 107 18.19 -6.41 8.37
CA CYS A 107 19.24 -5.99 7.45
C CYS A 107 20.34 -7.07 7.34
N LEU A 108 20.82 -7.57 8.48
CA LEU A 108 21.86 -8.61 8.53
C LEU A 108 21.38 -9.93 7.91
N LEU A 109 20.17 -10.38 8.24
CA LEU A 109 19.58 -11.58 7.62
C LEU A 109 19.41 -11.42 6.11
N THR A 110 19.08 -10.22 5.64
CA THR A 110 18.98 -9.93 4.20
C THR A 110 20.34 -10.04 3.52
N GLY A 111 21.39 -9.44 4.08
CA GLY A 111 22.75 -9.58 3.54
C GLY A 111 23.25 -11.02 3.60
N LEU A 112 22.97 -11.76 4.68
CA LEU A 112 23.34 -13.17 4.79
C LEU A 112 22.62 -14.02 3.73
N ALA A 113 21.35 -13.70 3.43
CA ALA A 113 20.61 -14.36 2.38
C ALA A 113 21.21 -14.09 0.99
N GLY A 114 21.72 -12.89 0.71
CA GLY A 114 22.43 -12.61 -0.53
C GLY A 114 23.81 -13.28 -0.61
N MET A 115 24.54 -13.44 0.51
CA MET A 115 25.77 -14.24 0.53
C MET A 115 25.55 -15.71 0.13
N LEU A 116 24.37 -16.27 0.44
CA LEU A 116 23.98 -17.62 -0.02
C LEU A 116 23.82 -17.69 -1.55
N ASP A 117 23.63 -16.55 -2.22
CA ASP A 117 23.62 -16.43 -3.68
C ASP A 117 25.03 -16.26 -4.28
N GLY A 118 26.08 -16.45 -3.48
CA GLY A 118 27.47 -16.33 -3.89
C GLY A 118 27.97 -14.88 -4.02
N THR A 119 27.26 -13.91 -3.44
CA THR A 119 27.70 -12.52 -3.46
C THR A 119 28.94 -12.33 -2.59
N SER A 120 29.87 -11.47 -3.03
CA SER A 120 31.11 -11.22 -2.30
C SER A 120 30.84 -10.51 -0.96
N LEU A 121 31.79 -10.60 -0.01
CA LEU A 121 31.73 -9.85 1.25
C LEU A 121 31.56 -8.34 1.08
N GLY A 122 32.00 -7.77 -0.06
CA GLY A 122 31.77 -6.36 -0.38
C GLY A 122 30.31 -6.06 -0.73
N ALA A 123 29.63 -6.98 -1.42
CA ALA A 123 28.22 -6.88 -1.74
C ALA A 123 27.32 -7.01 -0.50
N PHE A 124 27.72 -7.83 0.48
CA PHE A 124 27.01 -7.96 1.76
C PHE A 124 26.72 -6.61 2.43
N ALA A 125 27.73 -5.75 2.58
CA ALA A 125 27.55 -4.45 3.23
C ALA A 125 26.58 -3.55 2.45
N PHE A 126 26.63 -3.60 1.11
CA PHE A 126 25.72 -2.86 0.25
C PHE A 126 24.28 -3.37 0.37
N GLU A 127 24.08 -4.69 0.35
CA GLU A 127 22.75 -5.31 0.52
C GLU A 127 22.13 -5.00 1.88
N VAL A 128 22.92 -5.05 2.96
CA VAL A 128 22.50 -4.63 4.32
C VAL A 128 22.04 -3.16 4.31
N CYS A 129 22.80 -2.28 3.67
CA CYS A 129 22.44 -0.86 3.54
C CYS A 129 21.18 -0.66 2.69
N ALA A 130 21.08 -1.36 1.56
CA ALA A 130 19.96 -1.27 0.65
C ALA A 130 18.65 -1.77 1.30
N ALA A 131 18.71 -2.90 2.01
CA ALA A 131 17.59 -3.42 2.79
C ALA A 131 17.16 -2.42 3.88
N GLY A 132 18.13 -1.84 4.59
CA GLY A 132 17.89 -0.81 5.59
C GLY A 132 17.22 0.44 5.03
N ALA A 133 17.70 0.91 3.88
CA ALA A 133 17.15 2.05 3.15
C ALA A 133 15.71 1.78 2.71
N PHE A 134 15.46 0.60 2.13
CA PHE A 134 14.14 0.20 1.65
C PHE A 134 13.12 0.10 2.78
N MET A 135 13.52 -0.52 3.90
CA MET A 135 12.69 -0.60 5.11
C MET A 135 12.35 0.77 5.69
N LEU A 136 13.28 1.74 5.66
CA LEU A 136 13.01 3.11 6.05
C LEU A 136 12.13 3.84 5.03
N LEU A 137 12.31 3.59 3.73
CA LEU A 137 11.45 4.15 2.69
C LEU A 137 9.99 3.73 2.89
N ILE A 138 9.74 2.49 3.29
CA ILE A 138 8.38 2.01 3.58
C ILE A 138 7.88 2.47 4.96
N GLY A 139 8.75 2.52 5.98
CA GLY A 139 8.36 2.86 7.35
C GLY A 139 8.18 4.35 7.63
N THR A 140 8.98 5.22 7.00
CA THR A 140 8.91 6.68 7.17
C THR A 140 7.56 7.35 6.88
N PRO A 141 6.75 6.96 5.88
CA PRO A 141 5.45 7.59 5.63
C PRO A 141 4.47 7.39 6.79
N LEU A 142 4.63 6.34 7.59
CA LEU A 142 3.81 6.09 8.79
C LEU A 142 3.93 7.22 9.83
N ARG A 143 5.04 7.96 9.82
CA ARG A 143 5.30 9.05 10.78
C ARG A 143 5.44 10.41 10.12
N TRP A 144 6.13 10.47 8.99
CA TRP A 144 6.49 11.71 8.31
C TRP A 144 6.12 11.64 6.82
N PRO A 145 4.83 11.58 6.44
CA PRO A 145 4.39 11.48 5.05
C PRO A 145 4.96 12.60 4.17
N LEU A 146 5.03 13.84 4.69
CA LEU A 146 5.66 14.95 3.96
C LEU A 146 7.17 14.74 3.74
N ARG A 147 7.89 14.25 4.77
CA ARG A 147 9.32 13.94 4.60
C ARG A 147 9.52 12.78 3.67
N TRP A 148 8.62 11.80 3.68
CA TRP A 148 8.63 10.70 2.73
C TRP A 148 8.42 11.19 1.29
N CYS A 149 7.48 12.11 1.04
CA CYS A 149 7.36 12.74 -0.27
C CYS A 149 8.66 13.46 -0.68
N LEU A 150 9.29 14.20 0.25
CA LEU A 150 10.59 14.83 -0.01
C LEU A 150 11.70 13.80 -0.25
N THR A 151 11.70 12.68 0.48
CA THR A 151 12.63 11.57 0.28
C THR A 151 12.43 10.94 -1.08
N LEU A 152 11.18 10.73 -1.53
CA LEU A 152 10.89 10.27 -2.88
C LEU A 152 11.40 11.27 -3.91
N VAL A 153 11.08 12.56 -3.77
CA VAL A 153 11.61 13.62 -4.64
C VAL A 153 13.15 13.64 -4.63
N GLY A 154 13.78 13.41 -3.49
CA GLY A 154 15.23 13.31 -3.36
C GLY A 154 15.82 12.08 -4.06
N ILE A 155 15.22 10.90 -3.88
CA ILE A 155 15.58 9.66 -4.60
C ILE A 155 15.42 9.87 -6.10
N PHE A 156 14.37 10.58 -6.51
CA PHE A 156 14.08 10.90 -7.89
C PHE A 156 15.07 11.87 -8.50
N TRP A 157 15.40 12.93 -7.79
CA TRP A 157 16.44 13.86 -8.17
C TRP A 157 17.79 13.13 -8.28
N LEU A 158 18.10 12.27 -7.32
CA LEU A 158 19.32 11.45 -7.30
C LEU A 158 19.32 10.40 -8.43
N ALA A 159 18.20 9.81 -8.81
CA ALA A 159 18.14 8.87 -9.93
C ALA A 159 18.36 9.58 -11.27
N ARG A 160 17.90 10.83 -11.40
CA ARG A 160 18.04 11.62 -12.63
C ARG A 160 19.43 12.26 -12.78
N HIS A 161 20.00 12.74 -11.67
CA HIS A 161 21.28 13.45 -11.65
C HIS A 161 22.40 12.61 -11.03
N GLY A 162 22.11 11.35 -10.75
CA GLY A 162 23.00 10.41 -10.10
C GLY A 162 24.28 10.24 -10.87
N ASP A 163 24.21 10.12 -12.19
CA ASP A 163 25.41 9.94 -13.03
C ASP A 163 26.38 11.11 -12.95
N VAL A 164 25.89 12.33 -12.74
CA VAL A 164 26.74 13.52 -12.55
C VAL A 164 27.44 13.47 -11.19
N ILE A 165 26.73 12.99 -10.16
CA ILE A 165 27.25 12.86 -8.79
C ILE A 165 28.22 11.68 -8.69
N VAL A 166 27.81 10.53 -9.24
CA VAL A 166 28.54 9.26 -9.26
C VAL A 166 29.76 9.35 -10.16
N GLY A 167 29.63 10.04 -11.29
CA GLY A 167 30.71 10.34 -12.22
C GLY A 167 31.64 11.45 -11.76
N SER A 168 31.35 12.12 -10.64
CA SER A 168 32.29 13.08 -10.06
C SER A 168 33.54 12.34 -9.56
N GLU A 169 34.71 12.86 -9.92
CA GLU A 169 36.00 12.23 -9.59
C GLU A 169 36.18 12.02 -8.07
N LEU A 170 35.63 12.95 -7.27
CA LEU A 170 35.62 12.88 -5.81
C LEU A 170 34.79 11.70 -5.30
N PHE A 171 33.56 11.53 -5.80
CA PHE A 171 32.69 10.43 -5.38
C PHE A 171 33.22 9.09 -5.85
N HIS A 172 33.77 9.04 -7.08
CA HIS A 172 34.42 7.84 -7.60
C HIS A 172 35.62 7.44 -6.74
N LYS A 173 36.50 8.38 -6.36
CA LYS A 173 37.62 8.12 -5.41
C LYS A 173 37.14 7.68 -4.02
N LEU A 174 36.02 8.24 -3.54
CA LEU A 174 35.44 7.88 -2.25
C LEU A 174 34.87 6.45 -2.23
N ILE A 175 34.25 6.01 -3.33
CA ILE A 175 33.63 4.67 -3.43
C ILE A 175 34.63 3.58 -3.83
N THR A 176 35.61 3.90 -4.67
CA THR A 176 36.63 2.93 -5.12
C THR A 176 37.66 2.61 -4.03
N SER A 177 37.90 3.51 -3.08
CA SER A 177 38.73 3.19 -1.92
C SER A 177 37.97 2.29 -0.94
N ARG A 178 38.50 1.08 -0.72
CA ARG A 178 37.93 0.06 0.18
C ARG A 178 37.69 0.56 1.62
N GLN A 179 38.55 1.43 2.13
CA GLN A 179 38.41 1.98 3.49
C GLN A 179 37.29 3.03 3.55
N TRP A 180 37.27 3.95 2.58
CA TRP A 180 36.26 5.01 2.53
C TRP A 180 34.87 4.49 2.21
N SER A 181 34.74 3.48 1.36
CA SER A 181 33.44 2.85 1.07
C SER A 181 32.85 2.17 2.30
N LEU A 182 33.66 1.49 3.13
CA LEU A 182 33.23 0.92 4.40
C LEU A 182 32.82 2.01 5.40
N ILE A 183 33.62 3.06 5.55
CA ILE A 183 33.29 4.20 6.43
C ILE A 183 31.98 4.85 6.00
N PHE A 184 31.80 5.09 4.70
CA PHE A 184 30.58 5.66 4.14
C PHE A 184 29.37 4.75 4.39
N ALA A 185 29.48 3.45 4.13
CA ALA A 185 28.41 2.49 4.41
C ALA A 185 28.04 2.46 5.91
N LEU A 186 29.03 2.50 6.80
CA LEU A 186 28.79 2.61 8.25
C LEU A 186 28.09 3.91 8.61
N LEU A 187 28.53 5.06 8.08
CA LEU A 187 27.88 6.35 8.31
C LEU A 187 26.42 6.35 7.84
N VAL A 188 26.16 5.76 6.67
CA VAL A 188 24.81 5.57 6.14
C VAL A 188 23.97 4.70 7.07
N LEU A 189 24.50 3.56 7.54
CA LEU A 189 23.83 2.70 8.52
C LEU A 189 23.57 3.41 9.85
N PHE A 190 24.51 4.21 10.35
CA PHE A 190 24.32 5.03 11.55
C PHE A 190 23.22 6.08 11.36
N ALA A 191 23.20 6.76 10.21
CA ALA A 191 22.15 7.72 9.88
C ALA A 191 20.77 7.04 9.78
N MET A 192 20.71 5.85 9.20
CA MET A 192 19.49 5.03 9.13
C MET A 192 19.03 4.57 10.51
N ALA A 193 19.94 4.01 11.32
CA ALA A 193 19.66 3.61 12.70
C ALA A 193 19.15 4.80 13.53
N TRP A 194 19.74 5.97 13.35
CA TRP A 194 19.26 7.21 13.95
C TRP A 194 17.85 7.56 13.48
N ALA A 195 17.57 7.46 12.17
CA ALA A 195 16.23 7.69 11.63
C ALA A 195 15.19 6.72 12.23
N VAL A 196 15.51 5.42 12.33
CA VAL A 196 14.65 4.40 12.98
C VAL A 196 14.33 4.78 14.43
N THR A 197 15.34 5.17 15.22
CA THR A 197 15.08 5.58 16.62
C THR A 197 14.24 6.86 16.72
N ARG A 198 14.41 7.78 15.75
CA ARG A 198 13.61 9.00 15.63
C ARG A 198 12.19 8.73 15.14
N MET A 199 11.90 7.54 14.57
CA MET A 199 10.54 7.09 14.32
C MET A 199 9.74 6.83 15.60
N ILE A 200 10.38 6.69 16.75
CA ILE A 200 9.71 6.61 18.05
C ILE A 200 9.78 7.98 18.75
N ALA A 201 8.62 8.51 19.15
CA ALA A 201 8.54 9.84 19.75
C ALA A 201 9.16 9.85 21.15
N ALA A 202 9.88 10.92 21.48
CA ALA A 202 10.52 11.05 22.79
C ALA A 202 9.62 11.78 23.80
N ARG A 203 9.04 12.93 23.43
CA ARG A 203 8.36 13.86 24.37
C ARG A 203 7.34 14.79 23.68
N GLY A 204 6.37 15.27 24.45
CA GLY A 204 5.57 16.46 24.16
C GLY A 204 4.69 16.40 22.90
N SER A 205 4.63 17.52 22.17
CA SER A 205 3.84 17.74 20.95
C SER A 205 4.14 16.75 19.82
N SER A 206 5.32 16.11 19.84
CA SER A 206 5.64 15.05 18.87
C SER A 206 4.73 13.83 19.02
N PHE A 207 4.32 13.47 20.24
CA PHE A 207 3.28 12.46 20.47
C PHE A 207 1.94 12.92 19.93
N ALA A 208 1.54 14.16 20.19
CA ALA A 208 0.29 14.70 19.67
C ALA A 208 0.25 14.65 18.14
N SER A 209 1.36 14.94 17.44
CA SER A 209 1.42 14.87 15.98
C SER A 209 1.34 13.45 15.40
N VAL A 210 1.93 12.46 16.08
CA VAL A 210 1.89 11.04 15.65
C VAL A 210 0.55 10.43 16.02
N PHE A 211 0.10 10.68 17.23
CA PHE A 211 -1.14 10.16 17.79
C PHE A 211 -2.37 10.79 17.16
N SER A 212 -2.39 12.10 16.87
CA SER A 212 -3.50 12.73 16.11
C SER A 212 -3.56 12.29 14.65
N ARG A 213 -2.48 11.76 14.07
CA ARG A 213 -2.50 11.18 12.72
C ARG A 213 -2.99 9.74 12.73
N TYR A 214 -2.58 8.95 13.73
CA TYR A 214 -3.08 7.59 13.92
C TYR A 214 -4.54 7.55 14.43
N LEU A 215 -4.90 8.43 15.38
CA LEU A 215 -6.26 8.60 15.88
C LEU A 215 -7.13 9.51 15.02
N GLY A 216 -6.59 10.46 14.26
CA GLY A 216 -7.39 11.23 13.29
C GLY A 216 -7.79 10.42 12.06
N LEU A 217 -7.18 9.24 11.89
CA LEU A 217 -7.64 8.18 10.99
C LEU A 217 -8.63 7.23 11.66
N GLN A 218 -8.72 7.21 13.00
CA GLN A 218 -9.91 6.69 13.66
C GLN A 218 -10.98 7.79 13.53
N PRO A 219 -12.22 7.47 13.13
CA PRO A 219 -13.28 8.43 13.35
C PRO A 219 -13.26 8.77 14.83
N SER A 220 -13.06 10.03 15.18
CA SER A 220 -13.66 10.51 16.40
C SER A 220 -15.15 10.22 16.23
N ASP A 221 -15.67 9.24 16.95
CA ASP A 221 -17.06 8.74 16.88
C ASP A 221 -18.15 9.82 17.07
N HIS A 222 -17.79 11.11 17.16
CA HIS A 222 -18.66 12.21 17.53
C HIS A 222 -18.58 13.47 16.68
N VAL A 223 -17.90 13.49 15.52
CA VAL A 223 -17.80 14.75 14.76
C VAL A 223 -18.64 14.72 13.49
N VAL A 224 -19.94 14.88 13.72
CA VAL A 224 -20.95 15.38 12.78
C VAL A 224 -20.58 16.80 12.25
N ASN A 225 -19.52 17.43 12.75
CA ASN A 225 -19.01 18.72 12.27
C ASN A 225 -17.74 18.61 11.42
N ARG A 226 -17.96 18.47 10.11
CA ARG A 226 -16.96 18.59 9.02
C ARG A 226 -16.02 19.80 9.15
N ASP A 227 -16.41 20.83 9.89
CA ASP A 227 -15.64 22.06 10.12
C ASP A 227 -14.36 21.89 10.94
N SER A 228 -14.16 20.76 11.62
CA SER A 228 -12.97 20.54 12.46
C SER A 228 -11.71 20.16 11.66
N LEU A 229 -11.85 19.45 10.53
CA LEU A 229 -10.71 19.08 9.67
C LEU A 229 -10.11 20.29 8.94
N LEU A 230 -10.92 21.31 8.64
CA LEU A 230 -10.48 22.56 8.01
C LEU A 230 -9.91 23.57 9.02
N LYS A 231 -10.12 23.38 10.32
CA LYS A 231 -9.58 24.25 11.39
C LYS A 231 -8.16 23.90 11.83
N VAL A 232 -7.49 22.97 11.16
CA VAL A 232 -6.05 22.74 11.37
C VAL A 232 -5.26 23.84 10.66
N ARG A 233 -5.09 24.98 11.34
CA ARG A 233 -4.39 26.20 10.88
C ARG A 233 -2.94 26.00 10.40
N HIS A 234 -2.40 24.78 10.48
CA HIS A 234 -0.99 24.48 10.22
C HIS A 234 -0.75 23.51 9.05
N PHE A 235 -1.68 23.40 8.10
CA PHE A 235 -1.36 22.68 6.86
C PHE A 235 -0.31 23.44 6.06
N SER A 236 0.72 22.71 5.61
CA SER A 236 1.71 23.25 4.69
C SER A 236 1.01 23.72 3.40
N PRO A 237 1.55 24.75 2.71
CA PRO A 237 0.99 25.23 1.44
C PRO A 237 0.76 24.09 0.43
N TRP A 238 1.71 23.16 0.35
CA TRP A 238 1.61 21.97 -0.49
C TRP A 238 0.44 21.06 -0.14
N LEU A 239 0.18 20.84 1.14
CA LEU A 239 -0.95 20.01 1.55
C LEU A 239 -2.29 20.70 1.27
N LYS A 240 -2.35 22.03 1.38
CA LYS A 240 -3.52 22.81 0.95
C LYS A 240 -3.78 22.64 -0.55
N VAL A 241 -2.74 22.73 -1.38
CA VAL A 241 -2.85 22.50 -2.83
C VAL A 241 -3.31 21.07 -3.12
N TYR A 242 -2.73 20.06 -2.45
CA TYR A 242 -3.18 18.68 -2.58
C TYR A 242 -4.66 18.51 -2.22
N PHE A 243 -5.11 19.07 -1.08
CA PHE A 243 -6.52 18.99 -0.68
C PHE A 243 -7.43 19.76 -1.63
N GLN A 244 -7.00 20.88 -2.19
CA GLN A 244 -7.72 21.60 -3.23
C GLN A 244 -7.87 20.72 -4.47
N LEU A 245 -6.79 20.13 -4.99
CA LEU A 245 -6.82 19.23 -6.15
C LEU A 245 -7.71 17.99 -5.89
N ALA A 246 -7.58 17.38 -4.70
CA ALA A 246 -8.45 16.28 -4.30
C ALA A 246 -9.93 16.71 -4.20
N HIS A 247 -10.20 17.95 -3.78
CA HIS A 247 -11.55 18.51 -3.75
C HIS A 247 -12.13 18.64 -5.15
N TRP A 248 -11.35 19.07 -6.15
CA TRP A 248 -11.80 19.10 -7.55
C TRP A 248 -12.24 17.72 -8.06
N ALA A 249 -11.53 16.65 -7.70
CA ALA A 249 -11.92 15.28 -8.04
C ALA A 249 -13.24 14.84 -7.36
N VAL A 250 -13.62 15.47 -6.25
CA VAL A 250 -14.85 15.17 -5.50
C VAL A 250 -16.05 16.02 -5.97
N LEU A 251 -15.82 17.15 -6.65
CA LEU A 251 -16.90 18.02 -7.13
C LEU A 251 -17.94 17.29 -7.99
N PRO A 252 -17.57 16.44 -8.97
CA PRO A 252 -18.56 15.71 -9.77
C PRO A 252 -19.42 14.77 -8.91
N TRP A 253 -18.83 14.16 -7.88
CA TRP A 253 -19.58 13.35 -6.91
C TRP A 253 -20.56 14.20 -6.11
N GLN A 254 -20.17 15.40 -5.64
CA GLN A 254 -21.08 16.28 -4.91
C GLN A 254 -22.28 16.71 -5.76
N HIS A 255 -22.03 17.02 -7.04
CA HIS A 255 -23.10 17.35 -7.98
C HIS A 255 -24.02 16.14 -8.22
N HIS A 256 -23.45 14.95 -8.39
CA HIS A 256 -24.21 13.71 -8.56
C HIS A 256 -25.05 13.38 -7.32
N ALA A 257 -24.45 13.45 -6.13
CA ALA A 257 -25.11 13.25 -4.85
C ALA A 257 -26.25 14.24 -4.64
N LYS A 258 -26.01 15.54 -4.92
CA LYS A 258 -27.05 16.58 -4.85
C LYS A 258 -28.22 16.23 -5.77
N ARG A 259 -27.96 15.87 -7.04
CA ARG A 259 -29.02 15.48 -7.99
C ARG A 259 -29.84 14.28 -7.50
N LEU A 260 -29.18 13.24 -6.97
CA LEU A 260 -29.85 12.06 -6.42
C LEU A 260 -30.70 12.38 -5.18
N LEU A 261 -30.26 13.34 -4.36
CA LEU A 261 -30.99 13.75 -3.15
C LEU A 261 -32.14 14.71 -3.45
N THR A 262 -32.02 15.58 -4.45
CA THR A 262 -33.06 16.56 -4.80
C THR A 262 -34.19 15.98 -5.66
N SER A 263 -33.97 14.82 -6.29
CA SER A 263 -34.95 14.20 -7.20
C SER A 263 -35.17 12.72 -6.87
N PRO A 264 -35.75 12.42 -5.70
CA PRO A 264 -36.00 11.04 -5.29
C PRO A 264 -37.08 10.42 -6.19
N GLN A 265 -36.79 9.25 -6.77
CA GLN A 265 -37.79 8.44 -7.46
C GLN A 265 -38.11 7.21 -6.60
N PRO A 266 -39.39 6.82 -6.48
CA PRO A 266 -39.75 5.59 -5.80
C PRO A 266 -39.20 4.38 -6.57
N GLY A 267 -38.49 3.49 -5.89
CA GLY A 267 -37.98 2.24 -6.48
C GLY A 267 -36.69 1.74 -5.84
N SER A 268 -36.50 0.42 -5.86
CA SER A 268 -35.33 -0.25 -5.26
C SER A 268 -34.00 0.17 -5.89
N VAL A 269 -34.00 0.49 -7.18
CA VAL A 269 -32.81 0.98 -7.90
C VAL A 269 -32.38 2.36 -7.41
N ASN A 270 -33.35 3.27 -7.19
CA ASN A 270 -33.10 4.61 -6.68
C ASN A 270 -32.70 4.54 -5.19
N ALA A 271 -33.42 3.76 -4.38
CA ALA A 271 -33.10 3.52 -2.97
C ALA A 271 -31.65 3.02 -2.82
N LEU A 272 -31.23 2.07 -3.66
CA LEU A 272 -29.86 1.57 -3.68
C LEU A 272 -28.85 2.60 -4.20
N ALA A 273 -29.18 3.40 -5.21
CA ALA A 273 -28.32 4.51 -5.69
C ALA A 273 -28.10 5.56 -4.59
N ARG A 274 -29.12 5.84 -3.78
CA ARG A 274 -28.99 6.72 -2.62
C ARG A 274 -28.22 6.06 -1.49
N ALA A 275 -28.38 4.76 -1.30
CA ALA A 275 -27.58 4.00 -0.33
C ALA A 275 -26.08 4.01 -0.66
N GLU A 276 -25.71 4.08 -1.95
CA GLU A 276 -24.31 4.24 -2.36
C GLU A 276 -23.68 5.57 -1.90
N LEU A 277 -24.49 6.60 -1.67
CA LEU A 277 -23.97 7.86 -1.13
C LEU A 277 -23.40 7.69 0.29
N GLY A 278 -23.90 6.70 1.03
CA GLY A 278 -23.41 6.32 2.36
C GLY A 278 -22.06 5.61 2.34
N PHE A 279 -21.51 5.34 1.15
CA PHE A 279 -20.11 4.98 1.01
C PHE A 279 -19.20 6.19 1.01
N GLY A 280 -19.74 7.41 0.95
CA GLY A 280 -18.93 8.62 0.89
C GLY A 280 -18.18 8.80 -0.43
N PRO A 281 -17.52 9.95 -0.59
CA PRO A 281 -16.92 10.34 -1.87
C PRO A 281 -15.73 9.49 -2.28
N SER A 282 -14.88 9.05 -1.35
CA SER A 282 -13.57 8.45 -1.67
C SER A 282 -13.65 7.11 -2.39
N VAL A 283 -14.73 6.35 -2.21
CA VAL A 283 -14.95 5.02 -2.79
C VAL A 283 -16.02 5.01 -3.86
N HIS A 284 -16.70 6.14 -4.08
CA HIS A 284 -17.74 6.25 -5.09
C HIS A 284 -17.13 6.30 -6.49
N TRP A 285 -17.75 5.58 -7.43
CA TRP A 285 -17.27 5.47 -8.81
C TRP A 285 -17.10 6.82 -9.51
N VAL A 286 -18.00 7.77 -9.26
CA VAL A 286 -17.89 9.13 -9.82
C VAL A 286 -16.55 9.79 -9.45
N THR A 287 -16.12 9.65 -8.19
CA THR A 287 -14.84 10.20 -7.74
C THR A 287 -13.67 9.43 -8.33
N GLN A 288 -13.77 8.11 -8.44
CA GLN A 288 -12.73 7.28 -9.07
C GLN A 288 -12.55 7.65 -10.54
N VAL A 289 -13.65 7.77 -11.30
CA VAL A 289 -13.62 8.23 -12.69
C VAL A 289 -13.06 9.65 -12.78
N SER A 290 -13.49 10.57 -11.91
CA SER A 290 -12.99 11.95 -11.89
C SER A 290 -11.50 12.01 -11.61
N PHE A 291 -11.01 11.17 -10.69
CA PHE A 291 -9.59 11.05 -10.37
C PHE A 291 -8.80 10.47 -11.55
N SER A 292 -9.29 9.38 -12.17
CA SER A 292 -8.67 8.78 -13.35
C SER A 292 -8.62 9.74 -14.54
N VAL A 293 -9.71 10.46 -14.82
CA VAL A 293 -9.75 11.48 -15.89
C VAL A 293 -8.84 12.66 -15.56
N GLY A 294 -8.86 13.17 -14.33
CA GLY A 294 -7.99 14.28 -13.92
C GLY A 294 -6.51 13.94 -14.02
N LEU A 295 -6.13 12.74 -13.58
CA LEU A 295 -4.79 12.21 -13.76
C LEU A 295 -4.41 12.08 -15.23
N ALA A 296 -5.31 11.55 -16.05
CA ALA A 296 -5.05 11.40 -17.46
C ALA A 296 -4.82 12.73 -18.18
N VAL A 297 -5.65 13.73 -17.89
CA VAL A 297 -5.47 15.09 -18.41
C VAL A 297 -4.11 15.63 -17.97
N LEU A 298 -3.73 15.41 -16.70
CA LEU A 298 -2.41 15.80 -16.20
C LEU A 298 -1.28 15.11 -16.98
N LEU A 299 -1.38 13.80 -17.22
CA LEU A 299 -0.37 13.03 -17.97
C LEU A 299 -0.28 13.49 -19.42
N VAL A 300 -1.42 13.70 -20.10
CA VAL A 300 -1.47 14.25 -21.46
C VAL A 300 -0.84 15.65 -21.51
N LEU A 301 -1.10 16.49 -20.51
CA LEU A 301 -0.52 17.82 -20.41
C LEU A 301 0.99 17.79 -20.15
N VAL A 302 1.46 16.90 -19.26
CA VAL A 302 2.89 16.68 -19.03
C VAL A 302 3.57 16.21 -20.31
N TRP A 303 2.93 15.28 -21.04
CA TRP A 303 3.43 14.79 -22.31
C TRP A 303 3.47 15.89 -23.38
N TRP A 304 2.41 16.70 -23.48
CA TRP A 304 2.35 17.82 -24.43
C TRP A 304 3.42 18.89 -24.15
N LEU A 305 3.67 19.19 -22.87
CA LEU A 305 4.71 20.15 -22.45
C LEU A 305 6.13 19.57 -22.58
N TYR A 306 6.28 18.25 -22.49
CA TYR A 306 7.56 17.55 -22.53
C TYR A 306 7.47 16.31 -23.44
N PRO A 307 7.40 16.47 -24.77
CA PRO A 307 7.17 15.34 -25.70
C PRO A 307 8.29 14.29 -25.67
N GLY A 308 9.51 14.67 -25.27
CA GLY A 308 10.64 13.74 -25.06
C GLY A 308 10.63 12.98 -23.73
N PHE A 309 9.61 13.15 -22.87
CA PHE A 309 9.55 12.54 -21.54
C PHE A 309 9.37 11.02 -21.56
N ASN A 310 8.76 10.47 -22.63
CA ASN A 310 8.45 9.03 -22.75
C ASN A 310 9.05 8.35 -24.01
N GLY A 311 9.67 9.11 -24.92
CA GLY A 311 10.19 8.56 -26.18
C GLY A 311 11.62 8.02 -26.05
N GLU A 312 11.98 7.00 -26.85
CA GLU A 312 13.31 6.37 -26.87
C GLU A 312 14.45 7.34 -27.26
N GLY A 313 14.14 8.39 -28.04
CA GLY A 313 15.08 9.45 -28.40
C GLY A 313 15.27 10.53 -27.32
N GLY A 314 14.44 10.53 -26.28
CA GLY A 314 14.71 11.27 -25.05
C GLY A 314 15.56 10.36 -24.17
N ALA A 315 16.87 10.62 -24.11
CA ALA A 315 17.88 9.78 -23.44
C ALA A 315 17.61 9.40 -21.97
N VAL A 316 16.48 9.79 -21.37
CA VAL A 316 16.05 9.40 -20.04
C VAL A 316 14.51 9.36 -20.02
N ALA A 317 13.87 8.34 -20.60
CA ALA A 317 12.57 7.90 -20.07
C ALA A 317 12.85 7.44 -18.63
N SER A 318 12.78 8.40 -17.68
CA SER A 318 13.28 8.15 -16.34
C SER A 318 12.54 6.93 -15.78
N PRO A 319 13.22 5.93 -15.21
CA PRO A 319 12.59 4.79 -14.55
C PRO A 319 11.50 5.21 -13.55
N LEU A 320 11.59 6.45 -13.07
CA LEU A 320 10.63 7.20 -12.28
C LEU A 320 9.30 7.49 -12.98
N ALA A 321 9.31 8.02 -14.21
CA ALA A 321 8.08 8.30 -14.97
C ALA A 321 7.31 7.00 -15.19
N THR A 322 8.03 5.95 -15.58
CA THR A 322 7.55 4.57 -15.71
C THR A 322 6.99 4.03 -14.40
N PHE A 323 7.73 4.16 -13.30
CA PHE A 323 7.29 3.69 -11.98
C PHE A 323 6.05 4.45 -11.51
N TYR A 324 5.94 5.76 -11.78
CA TYR A 324 4.79 6.57 -11.43
C TYR A 324 3.56 6.21 -12.26
N ILE A 325 3.69 6.08 -13.58
CA ILE A 325 2.61 5.61 -14.46
C ILE A 325 2.13 4.24 -14.00
N GLY A 326 3.05 3.32 -13.72
CA GLY A 326 2.75 1.99 -13.19
C GLY A 326 2.04 2.03 -11.83
N LEU A 327 2.58 2.78 -10.88
CA LEU A 327 2.04 2.88 -9.52
C LEU A 327 0.66 3.53 -9.50
N VAL A 328 0.42 4.54 -10.34
CA VAL A 328 -0.89 5.16 -10.41
C VAL A 328 -1.91 4.29 -11.17
N SER A 329 -1.46 3.55 -12.19
CA SER A 329 -2.28 2.52 -12.87
C SER A 329 -2.69 1.40 -11.92
N MET A 330 -1.83 1.07 -10.93
CA MET A 330 -2.14 0.14 -9.85
C MET A 330 -3.05 0.78 -8.78
N ALA A 331 -2.78 2.02 -8.40
CA ALA A 331 -3.46 2.69 -7.30
C ALA A 331 -4.95 2.92 -7.58
N CYS A 332 -5.35 3.27 -8.81
CA CYS A 332 -6.76 3.48 -9.15
C CYS A 332 -7.65 2.24 -8.86
N PRO A 333 -7.36 1.04 -9.41
CA PRO A 333 -8.15 -0.16 -9.13
C PRO A 333 -7.90 -0.74 -7.74
N ALA A 334 -6.71 -0.59 -7.16
CA ALA A 334 -6.45 -1.05 -5.79
C ALA A 334 -7.21 -0.21 -4.76
N THR A 335 -7.29 1.11 -4.93
CA THR A 335 -7.94 2.01 -3.96
C THR A 335 -9.43 1.70 -3.83
N SER A 336 -10.12 1.38 -4.93
CA SER A 336 -11.55 1.03 -4.90
C SER A 336 -11.83 -0.21 -4.05
N VAL A 337 -10.92 -1.18 -4.07
CA VAL A 337 -11.05 -2.43 -3.31
C VAL A 337 -10.55 -2.28 -1.87
N MET A 338 -9.46 -1.54 -1.65
CA MET A 338 -8.79 -1.48 -0.36
C MET A 338 -9.41 -0.46 0.60
N SER A 339 -9.96 0.65 0.08
CA SER A 339 -10.48 1.72 0.92
C SER A 339 -11.95 1.53 1.32
N ILE A 340 -12.70 0.70 0.61
CA ILE A 340 -14.15 0.56 0.81
C ILE A 340 -14.54 0.06 2.21
N GLY A 341 -13.77 -0.88 2.77
CA GLY A 341 -14.03 -1.38 4.12
C GLY A 341 -13.82 -0.31 5.18
N TYR A 342 -12.78 0.49 5.04
CA TYR A 342 -12.53 1.64 5.92
C TYR A 342 -13.73 2.59 5.90
N VAL A 343 -14.18 3.00 4.70
CA VAL A 343 -15.26 3.99 4.60
C VAL A 343 -16.61 3.42 5.03
N MET A 344 -16.88 2.14 4.75
CA MET A 344 -18.09 1.48 5.24
C MET A 344 -18.18 1.48 6.77
N LEU A 345 -17.06 1.35 7.49
CA LEU A 345 -17.06 1.40 8.95
C LEU A 345 -17.25 2.82 9.48
N LEU A 346 -16.70 3.83 8.80
CA LEU A 346 -16.93 5.23 9.16
C LEU A 346 -18.41 5.61 9.04
N GLN A 347 -19.14 5.01 8.09
CA GLN A 347 -20.49 5.40 7.72
C GLN A 347 -21.58 4.46 8.26
N GLN A 348 -21.33 3.76 9.36
CA GLN A 348 -22.32 2.86 9.97
C GLN A 348 -23.62 3.59 10.34
N GLY A 349 -23.53 4.82 10.83
CA GLY A 349 -24.70 5.64 11.15
C GLY A 349 -25.57 5.93 9.93
N GLU A 350 -24.95 6.38 8.84
CA GLU A 350 -25.64 6.64 7.56
C GLU A 350 -26.23 5.35 6.98
N GLN A 351 -25.50 4.23 7.05
CA GLN A 351 -25.99 2.92 6.59
C GLN A 351 -27.24 2.46 7.35
N LYS A 352 -27.31 2.69 8.68
CA LYS A 352 -28.51 2.38 9.47
C LYS A 352 -29.72 3.20 9.00
N LEU A 353 -29.52 4.49 8.72
CA LEU A 353 -30.57 5.36 8.19
C LEU A 353 -31.00 4.91 6.78
N MET A 354 -30.07 4.44 5.95
CA MET A 354 -30.36 3.95 4.60
C MET A 354 -31.21 2.68 4.60
N LEU A 355 -31.10 1.84 5.64
CA LEU A 355 -31.96 0.68 5.81
C LEU A 355 -33.43 1.06 6.09
N LEU A 356 -33.70 2.30 6.50
CA LEU A 356 -35.06 2.82 6.69
C LEU A 356 -35.67 3.37 5.40
N LEU A 357 -34.91 3.42 4.28
CA LEU A 357 -35.44 3.94 3.02
C LEU A 357 -36.50 2.99 2.44
N PRO A 358 -37.64 3.53 1.95
CA PRO A 358 -38.66 2.71 1.32
C PRO A 358 -38.10 2.04 0.05
N GLY A 359 -38.30 0.74 -0.07
CA GLY A 359 -37.81 -0.06 -1.21
C GLY A 359 -36.35 -0.50 -1.11
N MET A 360 -35.67 -0.26 0.02
CA MET A 360 -34.32 -0.79 0.25
C MET A 360 -34.37 -2.32 0.34
N PRO A 361 -33.62 -3.05 -0.50
CA PRO A 361 -33.53 -4.50 -0.39
C PRO A 361 -32.86 -4.90 0.93
N MET A 362 -33.27 -6.05 1.49
CA MET A 362 -32.76 -6.58 2.76
C MET A 362 -32.07 -7.93 2.57
N GLY A 363 -31.28 -8.34 3.56
CA GLY A 363 -30.69 -9.68 3.60
C GLY A 363 -29.79 -10.01 2.38
N PRO A 364 -29.89 -11.23 1.83
CA PRO A 364 -29.07 -11.68 0.69
C PRO A 364 -29.27 -10.86 -0.60
N ALA A 365 -30.45 -10.25 -0.78
CA ALA A 365 -30.74 -9.42 -1.95
C ALA A 365 -29.88 -8.14 -1.93
N LEU A 366 -29.76 -7.50 -0.76
CA LEU A 366 -28.87 -6.36 -0.57
C LEU A 366 -27.42 -6.73 -0.86
N ASN A 367 -26.98 -7.88 -0.34
CA ASN A 367 -25.61 -8.37 -0.56
C ASN A 367 -25.30 -8.54 -2.04
N ARG A 368 -26.19 -9.18 -2.81
CA ARG A 368 -26.02 -9.38 -4.27
C ARG A 368 -25.97 -8.06 -5.03
N LEU A 369 -26.83 -7.13 -4.67
CA LEU A 369 -26.92 -5.84 -5.34
C LEU A 369 -25.69 -4.96 -5.06
N LEU A 370 -25.23 -4.90 -3.81
CA LEU A 370 -23.99 -4.21 -3.45
C LEU A 370 -22.77 -4.87 -4.07
N ALA A 371 -22.68 -6.21 -4.01
CA ALA A 371 -21.63 -6.99 -4.65
C ALA A 371 -21.54 -6.69 -6.16
N ALA A 372 -22.67 -6.72 -6.86
CA ALA A 372 -22.71 -6.44 -8.29
C ALA A 372 -22.24 -5.01 -8.61
N ARG A 373 -22.67 -4.03 -7.80
CA ARG A 373 -22.26 -2.63 -7.99
C ARG A 373 -20.77 -2.45 -7.72
N HIS A 374 -20.26 -2.91 -6.59
CA HIS A 374 -18.83 -2.79 -6.29
C HIS A 374 -17.95 -3.55 -7.28
N LEU A 375 -18.41 -4.70 -7.79
CA LEU A 375 -17.71 -5.43 -8.83
C LEU A 375 -17.66 -4.62 -10.13
N ARG A 376 -18.78 -4.02 -10.56
CA ARG A 376 -18.79 -3.12 -11.74
C ARG A 376 -17.85 -1.95 -11.55
N GLN A 377 -17.82 -1.34 -10.38
CA GLN A 377 -16.93 -0.22 -10.07
C GLN A 377 -15.46 -0.65 -10.15
N ALA A 378 -15.10 -1.75 -9.50
CA ALA A 378 -13.74 -2.29 -9.53
C ALA A 378 -13.31 -2.71 -10.95
N CYS A 379 -14.20 -3.37 -11.70
CA CYS A 379 -13.94 -3.70 -13.11
C CYS A 379 -13.81 -2.46 -13.99
N ALA A 380 -14.66 -1.44 -13.82
CA ALA A 380 -14.57 -0.20 -14.58
C ALA A 380 -13.28 0.55 -14.26
N ALA A 381 -12.90 0.65 -12.98
CA ALA A 381 -11.63 1.25 -12.56
C ALA A 381 -10.43 0.50 -13.15
N TRP A 382 -10.49 -0.83 -13.18
CA TRP A 382 -9.45 -1.66 -13.80
C TRP A 382 -9.38 -1.49 -15.31
N VAL A 383 -10.52 -1.49 -16.02
CA VAL A 383 -10.59 -1.26 -17.47
C VAL A 383 -10.07 0.13 -17.82
N LEU A 384 -10.41 1.16 -17.04
CA LEU A 384 -9.85 2.50 -17.22
C LEU A 384 -8.34 2.49 -17.03
N ALA A 385 -7.84 1.88 -15.95
CA ALA A 385 -6.40 1.74 -15.74
C ALA A 385 -5.72 1.02 -16.91
N PHE A 386 -6.28 -0.09 -17.40
CA PHE A 386 -5.77 -0.83 -18.55
C PHE A 386 -5.80 0.01 -19.85
N ALA A 387 -6.89 0.74 -20.10
CA ALA A 387 -6.98 1.63 -21.25
C ALA A 387 -5.93 2.74 -21.21
N TRP A 388 -5.67 3.32 -20.03
CA TRP A 388 -4.60 4.31 -19.85
C TRP A 388 -3.23 3.74 -20.21
N VAL A 389 -2.98 2.51 -19.80
CA VAL A 389 -1.76 1.81 -20.15
C VAL A 389 -1.64 1.66 -21.66
N LEU A 390 -2.65 1.16 -22.34
CA LEU A 390 -2.59 1.00 -23.80
C LEU A 390 -2.40 2.31 -24.60
N LEU A 391 -2.86 3.44 -24.06
CA LEU A 391 -2.83 4.73 -24.75
C LEU A 391 -1.50 5.48 -24.59
N LEU A 392 -0.68 5.15 -23.60
CA LEU A 392 0.56 5.87 -23.34
C LEU A 392 1.70 5.30 -24.20
N PRO A 393 2.40 6.13 -24.99
CA PRO A 393 3.61 5.68 -25.68
C PRO A 393 4.68 5.44 -24.62
N TYR A 394 5.22 4.23 -24.57
CA TYR A 394 6.33 3.89 -23.70
C TYR A 394 7.30 2.93 -24.41
N PRO A 395 8.59 2.90 -24.00
CA PRO A 395 9.55 1.91 -24.49
C PRO A 395 9.07 0.48 -24.22
N GLU A 396 9.49 -0.50 -25.02
CA GLU A 396 9.11 -1.91 -24.82
C GLU A 396 9.47 -2.43 -23.42
N SER A 397 10.62 -2.00 -22.87
CA SER A 397 11.06 -2.35 -21.52
C SER A 397 10.09 -1.87 -20.43
N VAL A 398 9.38 -0.78 -20.68
CA VAL A 398 8.40 -0.16 -19.79
C VAL A 398 7.02 -0.78 -19.99
N ALA A 399 6.66 -1.11 -21.23
CA ALA A 399 5.40 -1.79 -21.56
C ALA A 399 5.20 -3.05 -20.69
N LEU A 400 6.26 -3.84 -20.51
CA LEU A 400 6.26 -5.03 -19.67
C LEU A 400 5.99 -4.72 -18.19
N ILE A 401 6.61 -3.67 -17.65
CA ILE A 401 6.40 -3.22 -16.26
C ILE A 401 4.94 -2.82 -16.06
N VAL A 402 4.42 -1.99 -16.95
CA VAL A 402 3.08 -1.47 -16.82
C VAL A 402 2.03 -2.57 -17.03
N ALA A 403 2.25 -3.48 -17.99
CA ALA A 403 1.42 -4.66 -18.20
C ALA A 403 1.41 -5.58 -16.96
N ALA A 404 2.58 -5.87 -16.38
CA ALA A 404 2.68 -6.63 -15.14
C ALA A 404 1.87 -5.99 -14.01
N LEU A 405 1.91 -4.66 -13.91
CA LEU A 405 1.21 -3.94 -12.85
C LEU A 405 -0.31 -3.99 -12.99
N VAL A 406 -0.83 -3.80 -14.21
CA VAL A 406 -2.27 -3.86 -14.45
C VAL A 406 -2.80 -5.29 -14.35
N TRP A 407 -2.16 -6.26 -15.01
CA TRP A 407 -2.62 -7.64 -14.96
C TRP A 407 -2.42 -8.26 -13.58
N GLY A 408 -1.36 -7.89 -12.86
CA GLY A 408 -1.09 -8.36 -11.50
C GLY A 408 -2.10 -7.85 -10.46
N THR A 409 -2.81 -6.75 -10.71
CA THR A 409 -3.86 -6.26 -9.80
C THR A 409 -5.24 -6.83 -10.05
N LEU A 410 -5.49 -7.41 -11.23
CA LEU A 410 -6.81 -7.94 -11.58
C LEU A 410 -7.34 -8.98 -10.55
N PRO A 411 -6.52 -9.92 -10.02
CA PRO A 411 -6.95 -10.88 -9.00
C PRO A 411 -7.41 -10.25 -7.67
N PHE A 412 -7.19 -8.94 -7.46
CA PHE A 412 -7.72 -8.24 -6.30
C PHE A 412 -9.17 -7.81 -6.45
N VAL A 413 -9.69 -7.70 -7.68
CA VAL A 413 -11.08 -7.26 -7.94
C VAL A 413 -12.11 -8.09 -7.15
N PRO A 414 -12.04 -9.44 -7.09
CA PRO A 414 -13.00 -10.24 -6.33
C PRO A 414 -12.93 -10.04 -4.82
N LEU A 415 -11.86 -9.42 -4.27
CA LEU A 415 -11.73 -9.19 -2.83
C LEU A 415 -12.78 -8.21 -2.30
N VAL A 416 -13.38 -7.42 -3.17
CA VAL A 416 -14.54 -6.57 -2.85
C VAL A 416 -15.78 -7.39 -2.44
N LEU A 417 -15.81 -8.68 -2.73
CA LEU A 417 -16.86 -9.59 -2.26
C LEU A 417 -16.47 -10.19 -0.92
N GLN A 418 -16.77 -9.50 0.18
CA GLN A 418 -16.45 -9.98 1.52
C GLN A 418 -17.62 -9.84 2.50
N ASP A 419 -17.47 -10.46 3.67
CA ASP A 419 -18.43 -10.32 4.77
C ASP A 419 -18.27 -8.95 5.42
N TRP A 420 -19.11 -8.02 4.98
CA TRP A 420 -19.13 -6.66 5.51
C TRP A 420 -19.66 -6.61 6.95
N ALA A 421 -20.51 -7.54 7.36
CA ALA A 421 -21.08 -7.56 8.72
C ALA A 421 -20.02 -7.89 9.78
N GLY A 422 -19.09 -8.80 9.46
CA GLY A 422 -17.95 -9.15 10.30
C GLY A 422 -16.72 -8.25 10.13
N LEU A 423 -16.84 -7.14 9.39
CA LEU A 423 -15.72 -6.27 9.11
C LEU A 423 -15.25 -5.55 10.38
N ARG A 424 -14.03 -5.83 10.83
CA ARG A 424 -13.44 -5.17 12.01
C ARG A 424 -12.85 -3.82 11.69
N SER A 425 -12.74 -2.97 12.72
CA SER A 425 -12.11 -1.65 12.64
C SER A 425 -10.77 -1.71 11.90
N PRO A 426 -10.53 -0.76 10.99
CA PRO A 426 -9.35 -0.73 10.16
C PRO A 426 -8.13 -0.55 11.07
N GLN A 427 -7.28 -1.58 11.12
CA GLN A 427 -6.01 -1.51 11.83
C GLN A 427 -4.94 -1.02 10.87
N GLY A 428 -4.06 -0.12 11.33
CA GLY A 428 -2.95 0.39 10.50
C GLY A 428 -2.10 -0.72 9.88
N GLU A 429 -1.86 -1.82 10.61
CA GLU A 429 -1.21 -3.03 10.07
C GLU A 429 -1.96 -3.62 8.90
N ARG A 430 -3.29 -3.74 8.96
CA ARG A 430 -4.08 -4.32 7.87
C ARG A 430 -4.01 -3.44 6.63
N ALA A 431 -4.14 -2.13 6.76
CA ALA A 431 -4.03 -1.20 5.63
C ALA A 431 -2.64 -1.28 4.97
N LEU A 432 -1.59 -1.30 5.80
CA LEU A 432 -0.21 -1.40 5.36
C LEU A 432 0.09 -2.74 4.69
N LEU A 433 -0.34 -3.86 5.29
CA LEU A 433 -0.22 -5.19 4.69
C LEU A 433 -1.01 -5.31 3.39
N THR A 434 -2.19 -4.70 3.31
CA THR A 434 -3.01 -4.70 2.08
C THR A 434 -2.29 -3.92 0.98
N LEU A 435 -1.68 -2.77 1.31
CA LEU A 435 -0.82 -2.02 0.39
C LEU A 435 0.40 -2.86 -0.06
N LEU A 436 1.07 -3.53 0.88
CA LEU A 436 2.23 -4.35 0.59
C LEU A 436 1.90 -5.54 -0.33
N VAL A 437 0.80 -6.25 -0.05
CA VAL A 437 0.29 -7.31 -0.95
C VAL A 437 -0.11 -6.72 -2.30
N GLY A 438 -0.75 -5.56 -2.28
CA GLY A 438 -1.11 -4.78 -3.46
C GLY A 438 0.08 -4.48 -4.37
N LEU A 439 1.25 -4.20 -3.79
CA LEU A 439 2.49 -3.91 -4.50
C LEU A 439 3.26 -5.19 -4.88
N SER A 440 3.26 -6.21 -4.01
CA SER A 440 4.08 -7.41 -4.21
C SER A 440 3.55 -8.30 -5.31
N VAL A 441 2.23 -8.51 -5.44
CA VAL A 441 1.68 -9.37 -6.50
C VAL A 441 2.01 -8.82 -7.91
N PRO A 442 1.80 -7.52 -8.20
CA PRO A 442 2.30 -6.89 -9.43
C PRO A 442 3.80 -7.00 -9.65
N ALA A 443 4.62 -6.79 -8.62
CA ALA A 443 6.07 -6.92 -8.72
C ALA A 443 6.49 -8.37 -9.03
N LEU A 444 5.82 -9.35 -8.44
CA LEU A 444 6.04 -10.77 -8.73
C LEU A 444 5.59 -11.13 -10.14
N ALA A 445 4.50 -10.54 -10.65
CA ALA A 445 4.10 -10.68 -12.04
C ALA A 445 5.16 -10.12 -12.99
N LEU A 446 5.80 -9.00 -12.64
CA LEU A 446 6.90 -8.44 -13.41
C LEU A 446 8.13 -9.34 -13.41
N VAL A 447 8.50 -9.86 -12.24
CA VAL A 447 9.58 -10.85 -12.13
C VAL A 447 9.24 -12.08 -12.97
N ALA A 448 8.00 -12.56 -12.96
CA ALA A 448 7.60 -13.68 -13.82
C ALA A 448 7.72 -13.34 -15.32
N LEU A 449 7.34 -12.14 -15.77
CA LEU A 449 7.51 -11.76 -17.17
C LEU A 449 8.98 -11.63 -17.57
N GLN A 450 9.78 -10.96 -16.76
CA GLN A 450 11.18 -10.65 -17.10
C GLN A 450 12.10 -11.84 -16.88
N TRP A 451 11.96 -12.50 -15.74
CA TRP A 451 12.82 -13.61 -15.39
C TRP A 451 12.39 -14.80 -16.18
N LEU A 452 11.14 -15.29 -16.04
CA LEU A 452 10.65 -16.51 -16.71
C LEU A 452 10.44 -16.36 -18.22
N GLN A 453 10.71 -15.18 -18.78
CA GLN A 453 10.44 -14.81 -20.19
C GLN A 453 9.01 -15.17 -20.63
N LEU A 454 8.06 -15.15 -19.68
CA LEU A 454 6.69 -15.50 -19.98
C LEU A 454 6.09 -14.42 -20.87
N PRO A 455 5.37 -14.80 -21.94
CA PRO A 455 4.73 -13.82 -22.76
C PRO A 455 3.57 -13.17 -21.99
N VAL A 456 3.35 -11.87 -22.21
CA VAL A 456 2.34 -11.06 -21.50
C VAL A 456 0.93 -11.68 -21.57
N TRP A 457 0.60 -12.36 -22.68
CA TRP A 457 -0.69 -13.02 -22.84
C TRP A 457 -0.91 -14.14 -21.83
N LEU A 458 0.15 -14.84 -21.39
CA LEU A 458 0.03 -15.90 -20.38
C LEU A 458 -0.28 -15.30 -19.02
N LEU A 459 0.38 -14.19 -18.66
CA LEU A 459 0.05 -13.45 -17.44
C LEU A 459 -1.41 -12.98 -17.46
N ALA A 460 -1.87 -12.42 -18.59
CA ALA A 460 -3.26 -12.01 -18.76
C ALA A 460 -4.23 -13.20 -18.56
N LEU A 461 -3.93 -14.35 -19.15
CA LEU A 461 -4.73 -15.58 -19.03
C LEU A 461 -4.79 -16.08 -17.58
N VAL A 462 -3.65 -16.11 -16.87
CA VAL A 462 -3.59 -16.50 -15.45
C VAL A 462 -4.34 -15.50 -14.56
N SER A 463 -4.18 -14.21 -14.80
CA SER A 463 -4.88 -13.15 -14.06
C SER A 463 -6.39 -13.21 -14.28
N VAL A 464 -6.86 -13.38 -15.52
CA VAL A 464 -8.29 -13.52 -15.82
C VAL A 464 -8.84 -14.81 -15.21
N GLY A 465 -8.15 -15.95 -15.40
CA GLY A 465 -8.55 -17.25 -14.87
C GLY A 465 -8.67 -17.25 -13.36
N SER A 466 -7.64 -16.75 -12.65
CA SER A 466 -7.65 -16.62 -11.19
C SER A 466 -8.76 -15.68 -10.70
N THR A 467 -8.99 -14.56 -11.39
CA THR A 467 -10.06 -13.62 -11.08
C THR A 467 -11.44 -14.24 -11.21
N LEU A 468 -11.72 -14.92 -12.33
CA LEU A 468 -13.00 -15.60 -12.55
C LEU A 468 -13.23 -16.74 -11.55
N TRP A 469 -12.19 -17.49 -11.22
CA TRP A 469 -12.25 -18.56 -10.23
C TRP A 469 -12.55 -18.01 -8.83
N LEU A 470 -11.82 -17.00 -8.37
CA LEU A 470 -12.07 -16.33 -7.09
C LEU A 470 -13.45 -15.67 -7.05
N LEU A 471 -13.87 -15.05 -8.16
CA LEU A 471 -15.20 -14.47 -8.29
C LEU A 471 -16.28 -15.54 -8.13
N ARG A 472 -16.18 -16.67 -8.83
CA ARG A 472 -17.13 -17.79 -8.71
C ARG A 472 -17.21 -18.28 -7.27
N LEU A 473 -16.06 -18.53 -6.63
CA LEU A 473 -16.01 -19.02 -5.25
C LEU A 473 -16.65 -18.03 -4.27
N ARG A 474 -16.36 -16.74 -4.39
CA ARG A 474 -16.92 -15.71 -3.50
C ARG A 474 -18.39 -15.44 -3.79
N TRP A 475 -18.78 -15.42 -5.06
CA TRP A 475 -20.17 -15.23 -5.48
C TRP A 475 -21.09 -16.33 -4.96
N GLN A 476 -20.64 -17.59 -5.00
CA GLN A 476 -21.38 -18.73 -4.43
C GLN A 476 -21.57 -18.63 -2.92
N ARG A 477 -20.64 -17.99 -2.20
CA ARG A 477 -20.71 -17.79 -0.74
C ARG A 477 -21.57 -16.60 -0.34
N LEU A 478 -21.74 -15.62 -1.22
CA LEU A 478 -22.44 -14.37 -0.96
C LEU A 478 -23.84 -14.53 -0.33
N PRO A 479 -24.69 -15.49 -0.76
CA PRO A 479 -26.02 -15.68 -0.16
C PRO A 479 -25.98 -16.18 1.29
N ARG A 480 -24.87 -16.79 1.71
CA ARG A 480 -24.67 -17.30 3.08
C ARG A 480 -24.08 -16.25 4.01
N LEU A 481 -23.66 -15.10 3.48
CA LEU A 481 -23.13 -14.01 4.28
C LEU A 481 -24.26 -13.24 4.95
N ALA A 482 -23.94 -12.70 6.12
CA ALA A 482 -24.80 -11.77 6.82
C ALA A 482 -25.09 -10.52 5.97
N GLN A 483 -26.20 -9.85 6.25
CA GLN A 483 -26.56 -8.60 5.55
C GLN A 483 -25.44 -7.57 5.70
N ALA A 484 -25.02 -6.99 4.58
CA ALA A 484 -23.84 -6.14 4.48
C ALA A 484 -23.92 -4.86 5.34
N PHE A 485 -25.12 -4.32 5.54
CA PHE A 485 -25.35 -3.14 6.37
C PHE A 485 -26.02 -3.47 7.71
N PRO A 486 -25.67 -2.73 8.78
CA PRO A 486 -24.47 -1.87 8.88
C PRO A 486 -23.19 -2.72 8.88
N ALA A 487 -22.14 -2.23 8.25
CA ALA A 487 -20.84 -2.93 8.22
C ALA A 487 -20.26 -3.03 9.64
N GLY A 488 -19.60 -4.14 9.98
CA GLY A 488 -18.97 -4.35 11.28
C GLY A 488 -19.92 -4.59 12.46
N ARG A 489 -21.20 -4.91 12.21
CA ARG A 489 -22.17 -5.23 13.27
C ARG A 489 -21.81 -6.44 14.14
N PHE A 490 -20.93 -7.31 13.65
CA PHE A 490 -20.45 -8.52 14.35
C PHE A 490 -18.96 -8.47 14.70
N ALA A 491 -18.33 -7.31 14.54
CA ALA A 491 -16.88 -7.11 14.62
C ALA A 491 -16.28 -7.33 16.00
#